data_AF-A0A2L1GKK7-F1
#
_entry.id   AF-A0A2L1GKK7-F1
#
_cell.length_a   1.000
_cell.length_b   1.000
_cell.length_c   1.000
_cell.angle_alpha   90.00
_cell.angle_beta   90.00
_cell.angle_gamma   90.00
#
_symmetry.space_group_name_H-M   'P 1'
#
loop_
_entity.id
_entity.type
_entity.pdbx_description
1 polymer ?
#
loop_
_entity_poly.entity_id
_entity_poly.type
_entity_poly.pdbx_seq_one_letter_code
_entity_poly.pdbx_strand_id
1 'polypeptide(L)'
;MPEKVGIVGVPPLAVIARLNREGAEIVDLDEPLSQASLDRSAALVPRVYCAILRTVVLNSMTLSLDRICIDIGPGKCDGALHIARVLADTLPIPVECTENRDTMPFGWPLCQAEMPLMEKFGRISRSVQSAAPHKARRACTPLCAFWGVPPRDFTLLRPFPPQTHVFGWTRCMENKTPADLELERHVDPHLPTVFFSQSFCAKSALAWHLGRQHPRALVIDCDVGPSHSAKAKIEAFLALSGVPLASEASAHAAG
;
A
#
# COMPACT_ATOMS: atom_id res chain seq x y z
N MET A 1 29.64 7.43 2.33
CA MET A 1 28.43 6.73 2.81
C MET A 1 27.55 6.48 1.60
N PRO A 2 26.77 5.39 1.54
CA PRO A 2 25.82 5.20 0.44
C PRO A 2 24.83 6.38 0.43
N GLU A 3 24.46 6.82 -0.76
CA GLU A 3 23.44 7.85 -0.93
C GLU A 3 22.10 7.35 -0.40
N LYS A 4 21.39 8.16 0.39
CA LYS A 4 20.10 7.84 0.97
C LYS A 4 18.96 8.50 0.21
N VAL A 5 18.17 7.69 -0.47
CA VAL A 5 17.14 8.13 -1.41
C VAL A 5 15.76 7.77 -0.90
N GLY A 6 14.92 8.79 -0.68
CA GLY A 6 13.51 8.58 -0.40
C GLY A 6 12.73 8.29 -1.68
N ILE A 7 11.86 7.28 -1.68
CA ILE A 7 10.93 7.02 -2.78
C ILE A 7 9.48 7.18 -2.32
N VAL A 8 8.61 7.58 -3.25
CA VAL A 8 7.16 7.70 -3.02
C VAL A 8 6.43 7.00 -4.15
N GLY A 9 5.51 6.09 -3.81
CA GLY A 9 4.83 5.25 -4.79
C GLY A 9 5.72 4.14 -5.32
N VAL A 10 5.54 3.81 -6.60
CA VAL A 10 6.36 2.81 -7.28
C VAL A 10 7.04 3.52 -8.44
N PRO A 11 8.23 4.12 -8.25
CA PRO A 11 8.99 4.71 -9.35
C PRO A 11 9.23 3.70 -10.49
N PRO A 12 9.52 4.16 -11.71
CA PRO A 12 9.84 3.28 -12.83
C PRO A 12 10.93 2.27 -12.45
N LEU A 13 10.82 1.05 -12.94
CA LEU A 13 11.76 -0.04 -12.68
C LEU A 13 13.19 0.36 -13.06
N ALA A 14 13.35 1.14 -14.13
CA ALA A 14 14.65 1.68 -14.54
C ALA A 14 15.29 2.59 -13.47
N VAL A 15 14.49 3.38 -12.75
CA VAL A 15 14.94 4.23 -11.64
C VAL A 15 15.37 3.36 -10.47
N ILE A 16 14.54 2.41 -10.04
CA ILE A 16 14.88 1.49 -8.95
C ILE A 16 16.12 0.66 -9.29
N ALA A 17 16.24 0.17 -10.52
CA ALA A 17 17.40 -0.59 -10.98
C ALA A 17 18.68 0.25 -10.99
N ARG A 18 18.60 1.53 -11.35
CA ARG A 18 19.72 2.48 -11.26
C ARG A 18 20.16 2.62 -9.80
N LEU A 19 19.23 2.94 -8.90
CA LEU A 19 19.51 3.10 -7.47
C LEU A 19 20.11 1.84 -6.85
N ASN A 20 19.57 0.65 -7.18
CA ASN A 20 20.11 -0.63 -6.71
C ASN A 20 21.56 -0.87 -7.21
N ARG A 21 21.89 -0.51 -8.46
CA ARG A 21 23.26 -0.63 -9.00
C ARG A 21 24.25 0.36 -8.38
N GLU A 22 23.78 1.57 -8.08
CA GLU A 22 24.57 2.61 -7.41
C GLU A 22 24.83 2.30 -5.93
N GLY A 23 24.16 1.28 -5.39
CA GLY A 23 24.28 0.91 -3.97
C GLY A 23 23.62 1.92 -3.04
N ALA A 24 22.62 2.67 -3.53
CA ALA A 24 21.86 3.63 -2.73
C ALA A 24 21.03 2.93 -1.64
N GLU A 25 20.94 3.55 -0.48
CA GLU A 25 19.98 3.19 0.57
C GLU A 25 18.61 3.78 0.20
N ILE A 26 17.71 2.93 -0.29
CA ILE A 26 16.35 3.33 -0.65
C ILE A 26 15.45 3.23 0.57
N VAL A 27 14.68 4.29 0.85
CA VAL A 27 13.64 4.30 1.90
C VAL A 27 12.29 4.62 1.31
N ASP A 28 11.27 3.80 1.60
CA ASP A 28 9.90 4.06 1.18
C ASP A 28 9.24 5.09 2.11
N LEU A 29 9.06 6.31 1.60
CA LEU A 29 8.49 7.42 2.38
C LEU A 29 6.97 7.29 2.58
N ASP A 30 6.29 6.37 1.90
CA ASP A 30 4.89 6.05 2.16
C ASP A 30 4.71 5.32 3.51
N GLU A 31 5.77 4.69 4.05
CA GLU A 31 5.74 3.96 5.33
C GLU A 31 5.91 4.88 6.55
N PRO A 32 5.32 4.57 7.71
CA PRO A 32 5.48 5.36 8.94
C PRO A 32 6.87 5.14 9.59
N LEU A 33 7.92 5.72 9.01
CA LEU A 33 9.32 5.56 9.44
C LEU A 33 9.68 6.43 10.67
N SER A 34 9.00 7.56 10.84
CA SER A 34 9.24 8.50 11.94
C SER A 34 8.34 8.21 13.14
N GLN A 35 8.91 8.28 14.36
CA GLN A 35 8.15 8.24 15.62
C GLN A 35 7.50 9.59 15.96
N ALA A 36 7.82 10.64 15.20
CA ALA A 36 7.24 11.96 15.43
C ALA A 36 5.74 11.96 15.08
N SER A 37 4.98 12.84 15.75
CA SER A 37 3.55 12.99 15.46
C SER A 37 3.33 13.40 14.00
N LEU A 38 2.38 12.71 13.35
CA LEU A 38 1.93 13.04 11.99
C LEU A 38 1.43 14.48 11.87
N ASP A 39 1.01 15.10 12.97
CA ASP A 39 0.60 16.50 13.00
C ASP A 39 1.71 17.48 12.65
N ARG A 40 2.99 17.09 12.73
CA ARG A 40 4.09 17.94 12.26
C ARG A 40 4.04 18.17 10.74
N SER A 41 3.44 17.25 9.97
CA SER A 41 3.19 17.47 8.54
C SER A 41 2.30 18.69 8.27
N ALA A 42 1.50 19.12 9.27
CA ALA A 42 0.61 20.28 9.16
C ALA A 42 1.35 21.60 8.90
N ALA A 43 2.67 21.64 9.12
CA ALA A 43 3.49 22.79 8.77
C ALA A 43 3.59 23.02 7.25
N LEU A 44 3.46 21.96 6.44
CA LEU A 44 3.61 22.03 4.98
C LEU A 44 2.34 21.64 4.22
N VAL A 45 1.45 20.83 4.81
CA VAL A 45 0.22 20.35 4.15
C VAL A 45 -0.98 20.32 5.08
N PRO A 46 -2.22 20.50 4.59
CA PRO A 46 -3.41 20.46 5.45
C PRO A 46 -3.58 19.15 6.23
N ARG A 47 -4.21 19.22 7.41
CA ARG A 47 -4.55 18.03 8.21
C ARG A 47 -5.54 17.10 7.49
N VAL A 48 -6.43 17.69 6.70
CA VAL A 48 -7.45 17.03 5.87
C VAL A 48 -6.85 16.57 4.54
N TYR A 49 -5.81 15.74 4.64
CA TYR A 49 -5.09 15.21 3.48
C TYR A 49 -4.77 13.73 3.71
N CYS A 50 -4.62 12.96 2.63
CA CYS A 50 -4.38 11.52 2.72
C CYS A 50 -3.23 11.19 3.67
N ALA A 51 -3.48 10.32 4.66
CA ALA A 51 -2.52 10.02 5.72
C ALA A 51 -1.18 9.46 5.20
N ILE A 52 -1.19 8.75 4.08
CA ILE A 52 0.04 8.28 3.39
C ILE A 52 0.87 9.47 2.92
N LEU A 53 0.26 10.45 2.25
CA LEU A 53 0.98 11.63 1.76
C LEU A 53 1.42 12.57 2.88
N ARG A 54 0.64 12.66 3.97
CA ARG A 54 1.10 13.32 5.20
C ARG A 54 2.31 12.62 5.81
N THR A 55 2.41 11.29 5.66
CA THR A 55 3.54 10.49 6.13
C THR A 55 4.78 10.74 5.27
N VAL A 56 4.62 10.83 3.95
CA VAL A 56 5.68 11.27 3.03
C VAL A 56 6.26 12.62 3.45
N VAL A 57 5.40 13.61 3.73
CA VAL A 57 5.83 14.93 4.19
C VAL A 57 6.57 14.84 5.53
N LEU A 58 6.02 14.11 6.52
CA LEU A 58 6.67 13.93 7.81
C LEU A 58 8.05 13.29 7.68
N ASN A 59 8.17 12.22 6.90
CA ASN A 59 9.43 11.53 6.68
C ASN A 59 10.44 12.45 5.99
N SER A 60 10.01 13.20 4.98
CA SER A 60 10.86 14.16 4.25
C SER A 60 11.38 15.28 5.17
N MET A 61 10.60 15.70 6.17
CA MET A 61 11.01 16.70 7.17
C MET A 61 11.93 16.16 8.27
N THR A 62 11.97 14.84 8.48
CA THR A 62 12.61 14.24 9.67
C THR A 62 13.80 13.34 9.35
N LEU A 63 13.85 12.77 8.16
CA LEU A 63 14.95 11.93 7.71
C LEU A 63 16.01 12.78 7.02
N SER A 64 17.28 12.47 7.24
CA SER A 64 18.38 12.98 6.42
C SER A 64 18.39 12.23 5.09
N LEU A 65 17.92 12.86 4.02
CA LEU A 65 17.86 12.30 2.67
C LEU A 65 18.74 13.13 1.74
N ASP A 66 19.42 12.47 0.80
CA ASP A 66 20.22 13.14 -0.23
C ASP A 66 19.35 13.57 -1.42
N ARG A 67 18.28 12.84 -1.70
CA ARG A 67 17.24 13.16 -2.70
C ARG A 67 15.94 12.42 -2.43
N ILE A 68 14.87 12.86 -3.07
CA ILE A 68 13.56 12.20 -3.07
C ILE A 68 13.13 11.94 -4.52
N CYS A 69 12.77 10.70 -4.85
CA CYS A 69 12.15 10.34 -6.11
C CYS A 69 10.64 10.10 -5.91
N ILE A 70 9.79 10.87 -6.57
CA ILE A 70 8.33 10.79 -6.40
C ILE A 70 7.69 10.37 -7.70
N ASP A 71 6.95 9.25 -7.70
CA ASP A 71 6.05 8.92 -8.80
C ASP A 71 4.84 9.85 -8.78
N ILE A 72 4.74 10.70 -9.81
CA ILE A 72 3.65 11.65 -10.05
C ILE A 72 2.79 11.22 -11.25
N GLY A 73 3.08 10.04 -11.81
CA GLY A 73 2.38 9.51 -12.98
C GLY A 73 1.04 8.84 -12.64
N PRO A 74 0.42 8.19 -13.63
CA PRO A 74 -0.90 7.56 -13.48
C PRO A 74 -0.92 6.41 -12.45
N GLY A 75 0.24 5.88 -12.07
CA GLY A 75 0.40 4.89 -11.02
C GLY A 75 0.19 5.43 -9.60
N LYS A 76 0.24 6.75 -9.42
CA LYS A 76 -0.01 7.47 -8.16
C LYS A 76 -1.15 8.47 -8.36
N CYS A 77 -1.53 9.21 -7.33
CA CYS A 77 -2.58 10.22 -7.40
C CYS A 77 -2.00 11.63 -7.57
N ASP A 78 -2.83 12.56 -8.06
CA ASP A 78 -2.49 14.00 -8.14
C ASP A 78 -2.07 14.59 -6.78
N GLY A 79 -2.47 13.95 -5.69
CA GLY A 79 -1.98 14.33 -4.38
C GLY A 79 -0.44 14.25 -4.29
N ALA A 80 0.16 13.19 -4.83
CA ALA A 80 1.62 13.05 -4.86
C ALA A 80 2.28 14.13 -5.74
N LEU A 81 1.65 14.52 -6.85
CA LEU A 81 2.10 15.64 -7.68
C LEU A 81 2.17 16.95 -6.87
N HIS A 82 1.12 17.26 -6.10
CA HIS A 82 1.12 18.44 -5.25
C HIS A 82 2.15 18.36 -4.11
N ILE A 83 2.30 17.19 -3.48
CA ILE A 83 3.35 16.98 -2.46
C ILE A 83 4.73 17.21 -3.05
N ALA A 84 5.02 16.69 -4.25
CA ALA A 84 6.33 16.89 -4.88
C ALA A 84 6.66 18.37 -5.05
N ARG A 85 5.68 19.18 -5.47
CA ARG A 85 5.86 20.63 -5.58
C ARG A 85 6.11 21.29 -4.23
N VAL A 86 5.31 20.95 -3.21
CA VAL A 86 5.48 21.50 -1.85
C VAL A 86 6.87 21.17 -1.31
N LEU A 87 7.32 19.92 -1.42
CA LEU A 87 8.63 19.51 -0.90
C LEU A 87 9.77 20.21 -1.63
N ALA A 88 9.70 20.33 -2.97
CA ALA A 88 10.71 21.01 -3.77
C ALA A 88 10.85 22.50 -3.42
N ASP A 89 9.73 23.17 -3.09
CA ASP A 89 9.71 24.59 -2.76
C ASP A 89 10.11 24.88 -1.30
N THR A 90 10.01 23.89 -0.40
CA THR A 90 10.10 24.12 1.05
C THR A 90 11.29 23.45 1.73
N LEU A 91 11.82 22.35 1.17
CA LEU A 91 12.94 21.61 1.74
C LEU A 91 14.19 21.77 0.88
N PRO A 92 15.39 21.83 1.49
CA PRO A 92 16.66 21.87 0.76
C PRO A 92 17.07 20.49 0.20
N ILE A 93 16.10 19.61 -0.08
CA ILE A 93 16.31 18.25 -0.58
C ILE A 93 15.89 18.21 -2.05
N PRO A 94 16.76 17.78 -2.98
CA PRO A 94 16.39 17.59 -4.37
C PRO A 94 15.20 16.64 -4.53
N VAL A 95 14.18 17.08 -5.27
CA VAL A 95 12.99 16.28 -5.61
C VAL A 95 13.01 15.94 -7.11
N GLU A 96 13.15 14.65 -7.42
CA GLU A 96 13.09 14.07 -8.76
C GLU A 96 11.68 13.52 -9.00
N CYS A 97 10.89 14.21 -9.83
CA CYS A 97 9.59 13.70 -10.27
C CYS A 97 9.79 12.62 -11.34
N THR A 98 9.08 11.51 -11.20
CA THR A 98 9.07 10.38 -12.13
C THR A 98 7.64 10.03 -12.51
N GLU A 99 7.46 9.31 -13.62
CA GLU A 99 6.16 8.76 -13.99
C GLU A 99 6.33 7.28 -14.32
N ASN A 100 5.76 6.40 -13.50
CA ASN A 100 5.78 4.98 -13.82
C ASN A 100 4.74 4.64 -14.90
N ARG A 101 5.27 4.23 -16.06
CA ARG A 101 4.51 3.76 -17.23
C ARG A 101 4.90 2.34 -17.64
N ASP A 102 5.54 1.59 -16.73
CA ASP A 102 5.96 0.22 -16.99
C ASP A 102 4.74 -0.68 -17.22
N THR A 103 4.80 -1.48 -18.28
CA THR A 103 3.74 -2.42 -18.66
C THR A 103 4.17 -3.88 -18.58
N MET A 104 5.45 -4.15 -18.32
CA MET A 104 5.98 -5.51 -18.21
C MET A 104 5.73 -6.04 -16.79
N PRO A 105 4.87 -7.05 -16.61
CA PRO A 105 4.50 -7.53 -15.29
C PRO A 105 5.61 -8.37 -14.65
N PHE A 106 5.83 -8.17 -13.35
CA PHE A 106 6.67 -9.06 -12.53
C PHE A 106 5.87 -10.20 -11.87
N GLY A 107 4.55 -10.19 -11.99
CA GLY A 107 3.65 -11.10 -11.31
C GLY A 107 3.36 -10.67 -9.87
N TRP A 108 2.41 -11.37 -9.23
CA TRP A 108 1.93 -11.08 -7.86
C TRP A 108 1.85 -12.34 -6.96
N PRO A 109 2.95 -13.11 -6.82
CA PRO A 109 2.94 -14.37 -6.07
C PRO A 109 2.64 -14.22 -4.57
N LEU A 110 2.97 -13.10 -3.94
CA LEU A 110 2.67 -12.81 -2.52
C LEU A 110 1.18 -12.53 -2.32
N CYS A 111 0.53 -11.82 -3.23
CA CYS A 111 -0.92 -11.55 -3.18
C CYS A 111 -1.74 -12.84 -3.02
N GLN A 112 -1.29 -13.96 -3.60
CA GLN A 112 -1.99 -15.25 -3.58
C GLN A 112 -1.41 -16.28 -2.59
N ALA A 113 -0.32 -15.96 -1.90
CA ALA A 113 0.34 -16.90 -0.99
C ALA A 113 -0.41 -17.04 0.35
N GLU A 114 -0.33 -18.21 0.96
CA GLU A 114 -0.73 -18.40 2.36
C GLU A 114 0.28 -17.74 3.29
N MET A 115 -0.13 -16.67 3.96
CA MET A 115 0.72 -15.83 4.81
C MET A 115 -0.13 -14.85 5.63
N PRO A 116 0.20 -14.58 6.91
CA PRO A 116 -0.46 -13.53 7.69
C PRO A 116 -0.55 -12.22 6.89
N LEU A 117 -1.73 -11.61 6.82
CA LEU A 117 -1.97 -10.51 5.89
C LEU A 117 -1.08 -9.29 6.15
N MET A 118 -0.80 -8.98 7.42
CA MET A 118 0.17 -7.96 7.81
C MET A 118 1.56 -8.21 7.21
N GLU A 119 2.04 -9.45 7.31
CA GLU A 119 3.35 -9.84 6.80
C GLU A 119 3.38 -9.75 5.26
N LYS A 120 2.30 -10.18 4.62
CA LYS A 120 2.12 -10.12 3.17
C LYS A 120 2.25 -8.69 2.65
N PHE A 121 1.49 -7.75 3.23
CA PHE A 121 1.57 -6.33 2.87
C PHE A 121 2.97 -5.76 3.11
N GLY A 122 3.59 -6.05 4.26
CA GLY A 122 4.95 -5.59 4.53
C GLY A 122 5.98 -6.12 3.54
N ARG A 123 5.85 -7.36 3.06
CA ARG A 123 6.74 -7.91 2.01
C ARG A 123 6.48 -7.24 0.65
N ILE A 124 5.22 -6.96 0.31
CA ILE A 124 4.86 -6.26 -0.93
C ILE A 124 5.41 -4.82 -0.92
N SER A 125 5.18 -4.06 0.16
CA SER A 125 5.71 -2.70 0.31
C SER A 125 7.23 -2.67 0.19
N ARG A 126 7.95 -3.51 0.95
CA ARG A 126 9.42 -3.60 0.83
C ARG A 126 9.90 -3.96 -0.58
N SER A 127 9.10 -4.72 -1.34
CA SER A 127 9.52 -5.13 -2.68
C SER A 127 9.68 -3.94 -3.64
N VAL A 128 9.00 -2.81 -3.42
CA VAL A 128 9.07 -1.62 -4.29
C VAL A 128 10.48 -1.03 -4.38
N GLN A 129 11.32 -1.29 -3.38
CA GLN A 129 12.72 -0.87 -3.30
C GLN A 129 13.68 -1.76 -4.12
N SER A 130 13.18 -2.83 -4.74
CA SER A 130 13.97 -3.78 -5.52
C SER A 130 13.47 -3.88 -6.97
N ALA A 131 14.43 -3.88 -7.89
CA ALA A 131 14.20 -4.16 -9.31
C ALA A 131 14.33 -5.65 -9.67
N ALA A 132 14.55 -6.53 -8.68
CA ALA A 132 14.62 -7.97 -8.92
C ALA A 132 13.22 -8.57 -9.13
N PRO A 133 13.05 -9.51 -10.07
CA PRO A 133 11.82 -10.28 -10.21
C PRO A 133 11.45 -11.05 -8.94
N HIS A 134 10.16 -11.26 -8.73
CA HIS A 134 9.68 -12.05 -7.59
C HIS A 134 10.04 -13.52 -7.73
N LYS A 135 10.32 -14.17 -6.60
CA LYS A 135 10.42 -15.63 -6.57
C LYS A 135 9.03 -16.22 -6.74
N ALA A 136 8.92 -17.23 -7.60
CA ALA A 136 7.69 -17.98 -7.77
C ALA A 136 7.23 -18.57 -6.42
N ARG A 137 5.92 -18.54 -6.18
CA ARG A 137 5.30 -19.08 -4.98
C ARG A 137 3.98 -19.73 -5.33
N ARG A 138 3.63 -20.83 -4.66
CA ARG A 138 2.36 -21.52 -4.88
C ARG A 138 1.21 -20.67 -4.33
N ALA A 139 0.18 -20.47 -5.14
CA ALA A 139 -1.07 -19.88 -4.70
C ALA A 139 -1.79 -20.80 -3.70
N CYS A 140 -2.43 -20.21 -2.70
CA CYS A 140 -3.33 -20.93 -1.78
C CYS A 140 -4.78 -20.84 -2.26
N THR A 141 -5.62 -21.75 -1.78
CA THR A 141 -7.07 -21.62 -1.93
C THR A 141 -7.56 -20.48 -1.01
N PRO A 142 -8.15 -19.41 -1.56
CA PRO A 142 -8.58 -18.27 -0.75
C PRO A 142 -9.81 -18.56 0.10
N LEU A 143 -9.87 -17.95 1.29
CA LEU A 143 -11.08 -17.91 2.12
C LEU A 143 -11.83 -16.58 1.99
N CYS A 144 -11.09 -15.49 1.78
CA CYS A 144 -11.61 -14.15 1.60
C CYS A 144 -10.60 -13.30 0.81
N ALA A 145 -10.98 -12.05 0.57
CA ALA A 145 -10.16 -11.12 -0.18
C ALA A 145 -10.06 -9.75 0.51
N PHE A 146 -8.93 -9.10 0.27
CA PHE A 146 -8.70 -7.69 0.59
C PHE A 146 -8.39 -6.94 -0.70
N TRP A 147 -9.21 -5.96 -1.03
CA TRP A 147 -8.96 -5.04 -2.14
C TRP A 147 -8.52 -3.69 -1.56
N GLY A 148 -7.43 -3.10 -2.05
CA GLY A 148 -7.10 -1.72 -1.69
C GLY A 148 -5.64 -1.33 -1.83
N VAL A 149 -5.35 -0.13 -1.35
CA VAL A 149 -3.99 0.37 -1.09
C VAL A 149 -3.44 -0.20 0.23
N PRO A 150 -2.12 -0.24 0.45
CA PRO A 150 -1.57 -0.53 1.77
C PRO A 150 -2.12 0.45 2.82
N PRO A 151 -2.75 -0.03 3.91
CA PRO A 151 -3.13 0.85 5.01
C PRO A 151 -1.89 1.47 5.65
N ARG A 152 -1.95 2.74 6.07
CA ARG A 152 -0.85 3.33 6.85
C ARG A 152 -0.51 2.53 8.11
N ASP A 153 -1.54 2.01 8.78
CA ASP A 153 -1.41 1.15 9.96
C ASP A 153 -1.91 -0.27 9.62
N PHE A 154 -0.96 -1.18 9.46
CA PHE A 154 -1.23 -2.58 9.12
C PHE A 154 -1.95 -3.35 10.23
N THR A 155 -2.12 -2.82 11.45
CA THR A 155 -2.90 -3.51 12.49
C THR A 155 -4.37 -3.71 12.11
N LEU A 156 -4.89 -2.96 11.12
CA LEU A 156 -6.19 -3.20 10.48
C LEU A 156 -6.29 -4.60 9.85
N LEU A 157 -5.16 -5.17 9.41
CA LEU A 157 -5.08 -6.44 8.69
C LEU A 157 -5.06 -7.67 9.61
N ARG A 158 -4.98 -7.48 10.93
CA ARG A 158 -4.90 -8.58 11.92
C ARG A 158 -6.05 -9.58 11.88
N PRO A 159 -7.33 -9.18 11.68
CA PRO A 159 -8.44 -10.13 11.72
C PRO A 159 -8.41 -11.17 10.58
N PHE A 160 -7.72 -10.87 9.48
CA PHE A 160 -7.79 -11.66 8.26
C PHE A 160 -6.96 -12.95 8.34
N PRO A 161 -7.49 -14.10 7.90
CA PRO A 161 -6.76 -15.36 7.89
C PRO A 161 -5.60 -15.35 6.86
N PRO A 162 -4.59 -16.22 7.02
CA PRO A 162 -3.46 -16.31 6.09
C PRO A 162 -3.84 -16.58 4.63
N GLN A 163 -4.98 -17.22 4.38
CA GLN A 163 -5.52 -17.50 3.05
C GLN A 163 -6.31 -16.31 2.45
N THR A 164 -6.02 -15.07 2.87
CA THR A 164 -6.63 -13.88 2.26
C THR A 164 -5.90 -13.52 0.98
N HIS A 165 -6.58 -13.53 -0.17
CA HIS A 165 -6.02 -13.02 -1.42
C HIS A 165 -6.06 -11.49 -1.47
N VAL A 166 -5.05 -10.88 -2.10
CA VAL A 166 -4.93 -9.41 -2.22
C VAL A 166 -5.22 -8.96 -3.64
N PHE A 167 -6.09 -7.94 -3.76
CA PHE A 167 -6.50 -7.28 -4.99
C PHE A 167 -6.27 -5.77 -4.88
N GLY A 168 -6.56 -5.02 -5.95
CA GLY A 168 -6.43 -3.56 -5.98
C GLY A 168 -5.00 -3.08 -6.17
N TRP A 169 -4.73 -1.84 -5.76
CA TRP A 169 -3.45 -1.18 -6.04
C TRP A 169 -2.26 -1.90 -5.40
N THR A 170 -2.42 -2.50 -4.22
CA THR A 170 -1.36 -3.32 -3.59
C THR A 170 -0.88 -4.45 -4.51
N ARG A 171 -1.77 -5.07 -5.29
CA ARG A 171 -1.40 -6.08 -6.29
C ARG A 171 -0.63 -5.48 -7.46
N CYS A 172 -0.99 -4.28 -7.88
CA CYS A 172 -0.29 -3.55 -8.94
C CYS A 172 1.13 -3.15 -8.49
N MET A 173 1.29 -2.79 -7.20
CA MET A 173 2.62 -2.54 -6.60
C MET A 173 3.50 -3.78 -6.67
N GLU A 174 2.97 -4.95 -6.28
CA GLU A 174 3.71 -6.20 -6.41
C GLU A 174 4.06 -6.46 -7.88
N ASN A 175 3.11 -6.29 -8.80
CA ASN A 175 3.31 -6.54 -10.22
C ASN A 175 4.28 -5.56 -10.91
N LYS A 176 4.72 -4.49 -10.23
CA LYS A 176 5.54 -3.38 -10.77
C LYS A 176 4.85 -2.53 -11.86
N THR A 177 3.54 -2.64 -12.00
CA THR A 177 2.75 -1.91 -13.00
C THR A 177 1.65 -1.09 -12.28
N PRO A 178 2.01 -0.06 -11.50
CA PRO A 178 1.07 0.64 -10.61
C PRO A 178 -0.08 1.34 -11.35
N ALA A 179 0.06 1.60 -12.66
CA ALA A 179 -0.94 2.21 -13.53
C ALA A 179 -1.86 1.20 -14.25
N ASP A 180 -1.72 -0.10 -13.98
CA ASP A 180 -2.54 -1.14 -14.60
C ASP A 180 -3.96 -1.17 -14.01
N LEU A 181 -4.85 -0.39 -14.61
CA LEU A 181 -6.24 -0.26 -14.16
C LEU A 181 -7.02 -1.57 -14.29
N GLU A 182 -6.74 -2.40 -15.31
CA GLU A 182 -7.43 -3.68 -15.50
C GLU A 182 -7.03 -4.68 -14.41
N LEU A 183 -5.75 -4.71 -14.03
CA LEU A 183 -5.31 -5.45 -12.87
C LEU A 183 -5.88 -4.87 -11.56
N GLU A 184 -5.97 -3.55 -11.41
CA GLU A 184 -6.48 -2.93 -10.19
C GLU A 184 -7.97 -3.22 -9.97
N ARG A 185 -8.79 -3.14 -11.03
CA ARG A 185 -10.25 -3.34 -10.96
C ARG A 185 -10.67 -4.81 -10.84
N HIS A 186 -9.80 -5.74 -11.21
CA HIS A 186 -10.13 -7.16 -11.16
C HIS A 186 -10.35 -7.61 -9.71
N VAL A 187 -11.47 -8.28 -9.47
CA VAL A 187 -11.88 -8.88 -8.18
C VAL A 187 -12.52 -10.23 -8.44
N ASP A 188 -12.45 -11.14 -7.45
CA ASP A 188 -13.18 -12.41 -7.51
C ASP A 188 -14.56 -12.25 -6.82
N PRO A 189 -15.68 -12.29 -7.57
CA PRO A 189 -17.02 -12.13 -6.99
C PRO A 189 -17.41 -13.27 -6.05
N HIS A 190 -16.69 -14.40 -6.08
CA HIS A 190 -16.91 -15.55 -5.23
C HIS A 190 -16.14 -15.51 -3.91
N LEU A 191 -15.45 -14.41 -3.59
CA LEU A 191 -14.80 -14.23 -2.28
C LEU A 191 -15.47 -13.08 -1.51
N PRO A 192 -15.80 -13.27 -0.21
CA PRO A 192 -16.14 -12.13 0.62
C PRO A 192 -14.95 -11.16 0.66
N THR A 193 -15.18 -9.91 0.25
CA THR A 193 -14.10 -8.94 -0.02
C THR A 193 -14.26 -7.69 0.84
N VAL A 194 -13.20 -7.32 1.56
CA VAL A 194 -13.09 -6.00 2.17
C VAL A 194 -12.44 -5.05 1.17
N PHE A 195 -13.15 -3.99 0.80
CA PHE A 195 -12.69 -2.90 -0.06
C PHE A 195 -12.21 -1.74 0.83
N PHE A 196 -10.89 -1.61 0.95
CA PHE A 196 -10.25 -0.62 1.78
C PHE A 196 -9.71 0.57 0.99
N SER A 197 -9.86 1.76 1.57
CA SER A 197 -9.11 2.95 1.15
C SER A 197 -8.66 3.77 2.36
N GLN A 198 -7.55 4.50 2.22
CA GLN A 198 -7.24 5.54 3.21
C GLN A 198 -8.20 6.72 3.00
N SER A 199 -8.70 7.33 4.08
CA SER A 199 -9.50 8.54 3.97
C SER A 199 -8.74 9.62 3.19
N PHE A 200 -9.47 10.40 2.39
CA PHE A 200 -8.93 11.39 1.44
C PHE A 200 -8.04 10.82 0.33
N CYS A 201 -7.97 9.50 0.15
CA CYS A 201 -7.33 8.89 -1.01
C CYS A 201 -8.27 8.91 -2.23
N ALA A 202 -7.75 9.25 -3.41
CA ALA A 202 -8.50 9.19 -4.66
C ALA A 202 -9.01 7.78 -5.01
N LYS A 203 -8.30 6.73 -4.54
CA LYS A 203 -8.70 5.33 -4.74
C LYS A 203 -10.01 4.96 -4.03
N SER A 204 -10.49 5.79 -3.10
CA SER A 204 -11.81 5.62 -2.47
C SER A 204 -12.95 5.56 -3.49
N ALA A 205 -12.85 6.30 -4.60
CA ALA A 205 -13.85 6.27 -5.67
C ALA A 205 -13.97 4.88 -6.31
N LEU A 206 -12.84 4.25 -6.62
CA LEU A 206 -12.81 2.91 -7.21
C LEU A 206 -13.21 1.84 -6.18
N ALA A 207 -12.75 1.97 -4.93
CA ALA A 207 -13.14 1.09 -3.82
C ALA A 207 -14.67 1.06 -3.65
N TRP A 208 -15.28 2.24 -3.64
CA TRP A 208 -16.72 2.43 -3.50
C TRP A 208 -17.48 1.85 -4.70
N HIS A 209 -17.02 2.15 -5.92
CA HIS A 209 -17.65 1.64 -7.14
C HIS A 209 -17.68 0.11 -7.19
N LEU A 210 -16.51 -0.53 -7.03
CA LEU A 210 -16.39 -1.98 -7.08
C LEU A 210 -17.11 -2.64 -5.91
N GLY A 211 -16.96 -2.10 -4.69
CA GLY A 211 -17.61 -2.65 -3.50
C GLY A 211 -19.13 -2.64 -3.58
N ARG A 212 -19.75 -1.64 -4.24
CA ARG A 212 -21.21 -1.61 -4.45
C ARG A 212 -21.72 -2.61 -5.47
N GLN A 213 -20.88 -3.01 -6.42
CA GLN A 213 -21.22 -4.01 -7.43
C GLN A 213 -20.97 -5.44 -6.93
N HIS A 214 -20.11 -5.58 -5.93
CA HIS A 214 -19.67 -6.87 -5.44
C HIS A 214 -20.70 -7.51 -4.50
N PRO A 215 -21.08 -8.79 -4.69
CA PRO A 215 -22.20 -9.42 -3.98
C PRO A 215 -21.98 -9.61 -2.48
N ARG A 216 -20.72 -9.71 -2.05
CA ARG A 216 -20.32 -9.88 -0.64
C ARG A 216 -19.18 -8.95 -0.29
N ALA A 217 -19.51 -7.69 -0.01
CA ALA A 217 -18.52 -6.64 0.19
C ALA A 217 -18.70 -5.88 1.51
N LEU A 218 -17.57 -5.50 2.09
CA LEU A 218 -17.49 -4.44 3.11
C LEU A 218 -16.62 -3.32 2.54
N VAL A 219 -17.20 -2.14 2.31
CA VAL A 219 -16.42 -0.94 1.96
C VAL A 219 -16.08 -0.20 3.24
N ILE A 220 -14.80 0.09 3.44
CA ILE A 220 -14.31 0.75 4.65
C ILE A 220 -13.15 1.69 4.34
N ASP A 221 -13.13 2.82 5.02
CA ASP A 221 -11.99 3.72 5.06
C ASP A 221 -11.53 4.00 6.48
N CYS A 222 -10.25 4.36 6.60
CA CYS A 222 -9.62 4.78 7.85
C CYS A 222 -8.78 6.02 7.58
N ASP A 223 -8.66 6.94 8.54
CA ASP A 223 -7.79 8.12 8.38
C ASP A 223 -6.34 7.82 8.76
N VAL A 224 -5.89 8.10 9.99
CA VAL A 224 -4.49 7.84 10.39
C VAL A 224 -4.28 6.40 10.84
N GLY A 225 -5.28 5.83 11.52
CA GLY A 225 -5.25 4.48 12.06
C GLY A 225 -6.66 3.89 12.18
N PRO A 226 -6.75 2.56 12.35
CA PRO A 226 -8.02 1.86 12.42
C PRO A 226 -8.74 2.15 13.74
N SER A 227 -9.96 2.67 13.67
CA SER A 227 -10.82 2.82 14.84
C SER A 227 -11.29 1.45 15.36
N HIS A 228 -11.71 1.39 16.64
CA HIS A 228 -12.35 0.19 17.18
C HIS A 228 -13.57 -0.24 16.36
N SER A 229 -14.36 0.73 15.89
CA SER A 229 -15.50 0.46 15.02
C SER A 229 -15.08 -0.17 13.69
N ALA A 230 -13.98 0.31 13.10
CA ALA A 230 -13.50 -0.24 11.84
C ALA A 230 -13.06 -1.71 11.96
N LYS A 231 -12.32 -2.03 13.03
CA LYS A 231 -11.90 -3.40 13.33
C LYS A 231 -13.10 -4.32 13.57
N ALA A 232 -14.05 -3.89 14.40
CA ALA A 232 -15.25 -4.66 14.69
C ALA A 232 -16.11 -4.94 13.44
N LYS A 233 -16.22 -3.97 12.52
CA LYS A 233 -16.93 -4.16 11.23
C LYS A 233 -16.26 -5.23 10.37
N ILE A 234 -14.93 -5.23 10.31
CA ILE A 234 -14.16 -6.25 9.56
C ILE A 234 -14.37 -7.63 10.19
N GLU A 235 -14.19 -7.75 11.51
CA GLU A 235 -14.37 -9.01 12.23
C GLU A 235 -15.78 -9.57 12.04
N ALA A 236 -16.81 -8.73 12.20
CA ALA A 236 -18.20 -9.12 11.99
C ALA A 236 -18.47 -9.54 10.53
N PHE A 237 -17.94 -8.81 9.55
CA PHE A 237 -18.11 -9.16 8.14
C PHE A 237 -17.49 -10.51 7.79
N LEU A 238 -16.27 -10.78 8.28
CA LEU A 238 -15.59 -12.06 8.08
C LEU A 238 -16.39 -13.21 8.72
N ALA A 239 -16.77 -13.05 9.99
CA ALA A 239 -17.54 -14.06 10.72
C ALA A 239 -18.89 -14.36 10.05
N LEU A 240 -19.66 -13.33 9.68
CA LEU A 240 -20.95 -13.50 8.98
C LEU A 240 -20.80 -14.10 7.57
N SER A 241 -19.62 -13.99 6.97
CA SER A 241 -19.28 -14.61 5.69
C SER A 241 -18.79 -16.06 5.83
N GLY A 242 -18.72 -16.60 7.06
CA GLY A 242 -18.19 -17.93 7.34
C GLY A 242 -16.67 -18.03 7.25
N VAL A 243 -15.96 -16.91 7.37
CA VAL A 243 -14.49 -16.85 7.31
C VAL A 243 -13.93 -16.85 8.73
N PRO A 244 -13.06 -17.81 9.10
CA PRO A 244 -12.45 -17.85 10.43
C PRO A 244 -11.51 -16.67 10.63
N LEU A 245 -11.48 -16.12 11.84
CA LEU A 245 -10.54 -15.05 12.19
C LEU A 245 -9.13 -15.63 12.37
N ALA A 246 -8.09 -14.83 12.15
CA ALA A 246 -6.69 -15.27 12.30
C ALA A 246 -6.37 -15.86 13.70
N SER A 247 -7.01 -15.32 14.75
CA SER A 247 -6.88 -15.82 16.13
C SER A 247 -7.44 -17.24 16.30
N GLU A 248 -8.46 -17.60 15.51
CA GLU A 248 -9.13 -18.91 15.56
C GLU A 248 -8.40 -19.94 14.67
N ALA A 249 -7.92 -19.51 13.50
CA ALA A 249 -7.15 -20.34 12.58
C ALA A 249 -5.83 -20.84 13.19
N SER A 250 -5.21 -20.05 14.08
CA SER A 250 -3.98 -20.43 14.78
C SER A 250 -4.21 -21.47 15.89
N ALA A 251 -5.41 -21.50 16.49
CA ALA A 251 -5.77 -22.46 17.53
C ALA A 251 -6.06 -23.86 16.95
N HIS A 252 -6.63 -23.92 15.74
CA HIS A 252 -6.89 -25.18 15.03
C HIS A 252 -5.64 -25.86 14.44
N ALA A 253 -4.55 -25.13 14.23
CA ALA A 253 -3.28 -25.70 13.76
C ALA A 253 -2.39 -26.26 14.90
N ALA A 254 -2.77 -26.00 16.16
CA ALA A 254 -2.01 -26.38 17.35
C ALA A 254 -2.69 -27.50 18.17
N GLY A 255 -3.82 -28.05 17.71
CA GLY A 255 -4.52 -29.19 18.29
C GLY A 255 -4.62 -30.33 17.29
#